data_AF-A0A519SQN6-F1
#
_entry.id   AF-A0A519SQN6-F1
#
_cell.length_a   1.000
_cell.length_b   1.000
_cell.length_c   1.000
_cell.angle_alpha   90.00
_cell.angle_beta   90.00
_cell.angle_gamma   90.00
#
_symmetry.space_group_name_H-M   'P 1'
#
loop_
_entity.id
_entity.type
_entity.pdbx_description
1 polymer ?
#
loop_
_entity_poly.entity_id
_entity_poly.type
_entity_poly.pdbx_seq_one_letter_code
_entity_poly.pdbx_strand_id
1 'polypeptide(L)'
;MAITKQDAKLSFLQSYKELDVKIWDYYADNSLDLLPNPFHNEINSEESHKRFISKYFGKSGKRDVLRDFRDEDVLLGGRAVHTNSVFFFGLLLRENTMIKDRLFRDEVSLMKYPVFPFMWFLSILFHDYAMNIEDEPFRNFNGIKDIDDLMRKYDIQHNLLDEVHIVDHFLPKTIKNYFLYRRFSSKKIDHGVFAGLYLFDRLVKIRRAKEFSHGELSWHKSLEENYAFAAMAIACHNIWTTQTGSPYESDYIKFELNELIIPKFKKISVSNFPLLFLFGIVDTIDPIKIYTRLGHSPSEILSCLDISFTEKSFIISNAVNSNLNFKALHKASENFNGWLAVSITIQDDNLTIEFIDK
;
A
#
# COMPACT_ATOMS: atom_id res chain seq x y z
N MET A 1 -26.18 -20.15 -12.57
CA MET A 1 -27.28 -19.74 -11.67
C MET A 1 -26.71 -18.61 -10.80
N ALA A 2 -26.93 -17.37 -11.22
CA ALA A 2 -26.33 -16.21 -10.57
C ALA A 2 -27.06 -15.95 -9.26
N ILE A 3 -26.38 -16.18 -8.14
CA ILE A 3 -26.85 -15.71 -6.83
C ILE A 3 -26.63 -14.19 -6.87
N THR A 4 -27.72 -13.44 -7.05
CA THR A 4 -27.80 -12.03 -6.68
C THR A 4 -27.54 -11.95 -5.18
N LYS A 5 -26.29 -11.73 -4.76
CA LYS A 5 -25.98 -11.28 -3.40
C LYS A 5 -26.61 -9.91 -3.26
N GLN A 6 -27.80 -9.88 -2.68
CA GLN A 6 -28.45 -8.69 -2.19
C GLN A 6 -27.49 -7.97 -1.22
N ASP A 7 -27.44 -6.64 -1.32
CA ASP A 7 -26.53 -5.69 -0.65
C ASP A 7 -26.53 -5.80 0.89
N ALA A 8 -26.00 -6.89 1.44
CA ALA A 8 -25.85 -7.05 2.88
C ALA A 8 -24.71 -6.12 3.33
N LYS A 9 -25.11 -5.00 3.93
CA LYS A 9 -24.23 -4.09 4.66
C LYS A 9 -23.58 -4.86 5.81
N LEU A 10 -22.27 -5.03 5.78
CA LEU A 10 -21.50 -5.70 6.83
C LEU A 10 -20.56 -4.69 7.48
N SER A 11 -20.33 -4.85 8.79
CA SER A 11 -19.24 -4.12 9.45
C SER A 11 -17.90 -4.50 8.82
N PHE A 12 -16.95 -3.57 8.76
CA PHE A 12 -15.59 -3.85 8.32
C PHE A 12 -14.98 -5.05 9.04
N LEU A 13 -15.21 -5.15 10.36
CA LEU A 13 -14.70 -6.26 11.16
C LEU A 13 -15.26 -7.60 10.69
N GLN A 14 -16.56 -7.67 10.42
CA GLN A 14 -17.17 -8.89 9.92
C GLN A 14 -16.61 -9.25 8.54
N SER A 15 -16.49 -8.26 7.64
CA SER A 15 -15.91 -8.47 6.31
C SER A 15 -14.46 -8.96 6.36
N TYR A 16 -13.63 -8.47 7.29
CA TYR A 16 -12.26 -8.97 7.48
C TYR A 16 -12.22 -10.39 8.05
N LYS A 17 -13.14 -10.74 8.95
CA LYS A 17 -13.22 -12.08 9.56
C LYS A 17 -13.72 -13.14 8.59
N GLU A 18 -14.67 -12.79 7.73
CA GLU A 18 -15.30 -13.69 6.76
C GLU A 18 -14.54 -13.81 5.45
N LEU A 19 -13.50 -12.99 5.22
CA LEU A 19 -12.69 -13.08 4.01
C LEU A 19 -12.03 -14.46 3.91
N ASP A 20 -12.28 -15.15 2.80
CA ASP A 20 -11.75 -16.50 2.54
C ASP A 20 -10.22 -16.51 2.68
N VAL A 21 -9.69 -17.46 3.45
CA VAL A 21 -8.26 -17.66 3.66
C VAL A 21 -7.49 -17.79 2.36
N LYS A 22 -8.10 -18.36 1.30
CA LYS A 22 -7.47 -18.49 -0.02
C LYS A 22 -7.28 -17.16 -0.73
N ILE A 23 -8.01 -16.11 -0.34
CA ILE A 23 -7.88 -14.77 -0.90
C ILE A 23 -6.71 -14.03 -0.25
N TRP A 24 -6.54 -14.14 1.08
CA TRP A 24 -5.58 -13.33 1.82
C TRP A 24 -4.31 -14.06 2.26
N ASP A 25 -4.27 -15.39 2.36
CA ASP A 25 -3.04 -16.16 2.52
C ASP A 25 -2.66 -16.80 1.18
N TYR A 26 -1.80 -16.13 0.44
CA TYR A 26 -1.23 -16.61 -0.83
C TYR A 26 -0.60 -18.01 -0.71
N TYR A 27 -0.16 -18.40 0.49
CA TYR A 27 0.48 -19.68 0.77
C TYR A 27 -0.48 -20.72 1.39
N ALA A 28 -1.80 -20.47 1.40
CA ALA A 28 -2.78 -21.34 2.04
C ALA A 28 -2.80 -22.77 1.46
N ASP A 29 -2.74 -22.91 0.14
CA ASP A 29 -2.86 -24.22 -0.52
C ASP A 29 -1.59 -25.09 -0.40
N ASN A 30 -0.45 -24.47 -0.08
CA ASN A 30 0.87 -25.14 -0.05
C ASN A 30 1.44 -25.26 1.37
N SER A 31 0.67 -24.95 2.41
CA SER A 31 1.18 -24.92 3.78
C SER A 31 0.25 -25.66 4.75
N LEU A 32 0.83 -26.58 5.53
CA LEU A 32 0.14 -27.26 6.63
C LEU A 32 -0.17 -26.30 7.80
N ASP A 33 0.53 -25.16 7.90
CA ASP A 33 0.35 -24.14 8.94
C ASP A 33 -0.27 -22.87 8.34
N LEU A 34 -1.60 -22.80 8.37
CA LEU A 34 -2.34 -21.61 7.92
C LEU A 34 -1.98 -20.41 8.80
N LEU A 35 -1.80 -19.24 8.18
CA LEU A 35 -1.62 -18.03 8.96
C LEU A 35 -2.90 -17.75 9.78
N PRO A 36 -2.81 -17.32 11.04
CA PRO A 36 -3.98 -16.85 11.77
C PRO A 36 -4.41 -15.48 11.23
N ASN A 37 -5.71 -15.29 10.99
CA ASN A 37 -6.26 -13.98 10.63
C ASN A 37 -6.08 -13.02 11.83
N PRO A 38 -5.34 -11.89 11.68
CA PRO A 38 -5.04 -10.99 12.79
C PRO A 38 -6.31 -10.26 13.30
N PHE A 39 -7.40 -10.28 12.54
CA PHE A 39 -8.68 -9.67 12.93
C PHE A 39 -9.66 -10.64 13.60
N HIS A 40 -9.34 -11.93 13.73
CA HIS A 40 -10.19 -12.89 14.44
C HIS A 40 -10.10 -12.72 15.95
N ASN A 41 -8.88 -12.85 16.48
CA ASN A 41 -8.54 -12.78 17.89
C ASN A 41 -7.41 -11.76 18.05
N GLU A 42 -7.43 -10.99 19.14
CA GLU A 42 -6.38 -10.01 19.44
C GLU A 42 -6.29 -8.81 18.46
N ILE A 43 -7.42 -8.33 17.91
CA ILE A 43 -7.48 -7.19 16.94
C ILE A 43 -6.74 -5.94 17.43
N ASN A 44 -6.74 -5.70 18.75
CA ASN A 44 -6.09 -4.54 19.34
C ASN A 44 -4.60 -4.79 19.69
N SER A 45 -4.07 -5.98 19.38
CA SER A 45 -2.69 -6.38 19.71
C SER A 45 -1.75 -6.07 18.54
N GLU A 46 -1.00 -4.98 18.66
CA GLU A 46 0.06 -4.63 17.72
C GLU A 46 1.05 -5.79 17.49
N GLU A 47 1.37 -6.55 18.54
CA GLU A 47 2.26 -7.71 18.49
C GLU A 47 1.69 -8.83 17.59
N SER A 48 0.38 -9.09 17.69
CA SER A 48 -0.28 -10.08 16.83
C SER A 48 -0.21 -9.68 15.35
N HIS A 49 -0.40 -8.38 15.08
CA HIS A 49 -0.31 -7.82 13.74
C HIS A 49 1.13 -7.84 13.18
N LYS A 50 2.14 -7.50 13.98
CA LYS A 50 3.57 -7.64 13.62
C LYS A 50 3.93 -9.08 13.32
N ARG A 51 3.46 -10.01 14.16
CA ARG A 51 3.66 -11.45 13.99
C ARG A 51 3.01 -11.97 12.70
N PHE A 52 1.82 -11.50 12.33
CA PHE A 52 1.20 -11.83 11.05
C PHE A 52 2.11 -11.46 9.89
N ILE A 53 2.61 -10.21 9.83
CA ILE A 53 3.49 -9.74 8.76
C ILE A 53 4.79 -10.56 8.69
N SER A 54 5.44 -10.76 9.85
CA SER A 54 6.70 -11.51 9.94
C SER A 54 6.54 -12.99 9.56
N LYS A 55 5.41 -13.62 9.92
CA LYS A 55 5.08 -14.98 9.48
C LYS A 55 4.80 -15.03 7.98
N TYR A 56 4.09 -14.05 7.42
CA TYR A 56 3.78 -13.97 5.99
C TYR A 56 5.08 -13.89 5.15
N PHE A 57 5.96 -12.94 5.46
CA PHE A 57 7.28 -12.87 4.82
C PHE A 57 8.13 -14.10 5.10
N GLY A 58 7.97 -14.73 6.26
CA GLY A 58 8.55 -16.04 6.60
C GLY A 58 8.17 -17.15 5.63
N LYS A 59 6.87 -17.37 5.42
CA LYS A 59 6.33 -18.39 4.48
C LYS A 59 6.80 -18.14 3.04
N SER A 60 6.99 -16.87 2.66
CA SER A 60 7.54 -16.50 1.34
C SER A 60 9.04 -16.70 1.17
N GLY A 61 9.75 -17.09 2.23
CA GLY A 61 11.21 -17.18 2.27
C GLY A 61 11.94 -15.84 2.19
N LYS A 62 11.23 -14.71 2.39
CA LYS A 62 11.74 -13.33 2.22
C LYS A 62 11.79 -12.55 3.53
N ARG A 63 11.73 -13.22 4.69
CA ARG A 63 11.79 -12.57 6.02
C ARG A 63 12.98 -11.62 6.19
N ASP A 64 14.09 -11.89 5.50
CA ASP A 64 15.30 -11.06 5.59
C ASP A 64 15.10 -9.63 5.08
N VAL A 65 14.06 -9.32 4.29
CA VAL A 65 13.74 -7.93 3.93
C VAL A 65 13.40 -7.09 5.17
N LEU A 66 12.88 -7.73 6.23
CA LEU A 66 12.51 -7.08 7.49
C LEU A 66 13.71 -6.92 8.42
N ARG A 67 14.90 -7.44 8.06
CA ARG A 67 16.03 -7.57 8.99
C ARG A 67 16.53 -6.25 9.52
N ASP A 68 16.72 -5.29 8.62
CA ASP A 68 17.41 -4.04 8.93
C ASP A 68 16.49 -3.08 9.72
N PHE A 69 15.28 -3.54 10.08
CA PHE A 69 14.26 -2.86 10.86
C PHE A 69 13.93 -3.60 12.17
N ARG A 70 14.76 -4.56 12.60
CA ARG A 70 14.49 -5.42 13.77
C ARG A 70 14.79 -4.80 15.14
N ASP A 71 15.72 -3.86 15.20
CA ASP A 71 16.26 -3.35 16.48
C ASP A 71 15.49 -2.14 17.03
N GLU A 72 14.49 -1.66 16.29
CA GLU A 72 13.57 -0.61 16.67
C GLU A 72 12.15 -1.18 16.58
N ASP A 73 11.19 -0.73 17.40
CA ASP A 73 9.78 -1.00 17.14
C ASP A 73 9.39 -0.23 15.84
N VAL A 74 9.79 -0.71 14.68
CA VAL A 74 9.67 0.07 13.43
C VAL A 74 8.22 0.29 13.02
N LEU A 75 7.31 -0.55 13.54
CA LEU A 75 5.87 -0.34 13.53
C LEU A 75 5.39 0.11 14.94
N LEU A 76 5.82 1.28 15.40
CA LEU A 76 5.25 1.92 16.60
C LEU A 76 3.88 2.54 16.30
N GLY A 77 3.04 2.64 17.33
CA GLY A 77 1.85 3.50 17.29
C GLY A 77 0.67 2.99 16.45
N GLY A 78 0.50 1.67 16.32
CA GLY A 78 -0.64 1.09 15.60
C GLY A 78 -0.39 0.83 14.11
N ARG A 79 0.85 0.99 13.63
CA ARG A 79 1.20 0.86 12.20
C ARG A 79 1.04 -0.57 11.67
N ALA A 80 1.32 -1.59 12.47
CA ALA A 80 1.09 -2.98 12.05
C ALA A 80 -0.40 -3.27 11.90
N VAL A 81 -1.23 -2.70 12.79
CA VAL A 81 -2.69 -2.81 12.69
C VAL A 81 -3.20 -2.10 11.43
N HIS A 82 -2.75 -0.87 11.19
CA HIS A 82 -3.03 -0.13 9.95
C HIS A 82 -2.57 -0.90 8.70
N THR A 83 -1.33 -1.39 8.67
CA THR A 83 -0.77 -2.13 7.53
C THR A 83 -1.61 -3.35 7.17
N ASN A 84 -2.00 -4.14 8.17
CA ASN A 84 -2.88 -5.29 7.95
C ASN A 84 -4.30 -4.85 7.54
N SER A 85 -4.80 -3.72 8.04
CA SER A 85 -6.11 -3.17 7.66
C SER A 85 -6.13 -2.78 6.18
N VAL A 86 -5.13 -2.04 5.72
CA VAL A 86 -4.91 -1.70 4.31
C VAL A 86 -4.84 -2.97 3.45
N PHE A 87 -4.12 -4.00 3.91
CA PHE A 87 -4.00 -5.27 3.21
C PHE A 87 -5.36 -5.97 3.02
N PHE A 88 -6.15 -6.12 4.09
CA PHE A 88 -7.47 -6.75 4.02
C PHE A 88 -8.50 -5.88 3.30
N PHE A 89 -8.45 -4.55 3.45
CA PHE A 89 -9.34 -3.64 2.77
C PHE A 89 -9.16 -3.70 1.26
N GLY A 90 -7.91 -3.69 0.76
CA GLY A 90 -7.69 -3.76 -0.67
C GLY A 90 -8.11 -5.10 -1.28
N LEU A 91 -8.00 -6.19 -0.53
CA LEU A 91 -8.56 -7.48 -0.95
C LEU A 91 -10.09 -7.44 -1.03
N LEU A 92 -10.78 -6.85 -0.05
CA LEU A 92 -12.23 -6.65 -0.12
C LEU A 92 -12.65 -5.83 -1.33
N LEU A 93 -11.97 -4.71 -1.59
CA LEU A 93 -12.27 -3.87 -2.76
C LEU A 93 -12.03 -4.62 -4.06
N ARG A 94 -10.90 -5.35 -4.18
CA ARG A 94 -10.64 -6.15 -5.38
C ARG A 94 -11.77 -7.14 -5.60
N GLU A 95 -12.07 -7.97 -4.60
CA GLU A 95 -12.98 -9.11 -4.78
C GLU A 95 -14.44 -8.74 -5.02
N ASN A 96 -14.86 -7.54 -4.61
CA ASN A 96 -16.25 -7.11 -4.68
C ASN A 96 -16.51 -6.01 -5.72
N THR A 97 -15.52 -5.65 -6.55
CA THR A 97 -15.66 -4.58 -7.55
C THR A 97 -14.99 -4.92 -8.88
N MET A 98 -15.14 -4.05 -9.88
CA MET A 98 -14.49 -4.13 -11.19
C MET A 98 -12.96 -4.16 -11.13
N ILE A 99 -12.35 -3.84 -9.97
CA ILE A 99 -10.90 -3.91 -9.79
C ILE A 99 -10.39 -5.34 -10.02
N LYS A 100 -11.16 -6.38 -9.67
CA LYS A 100 -10.81 -7.78 -9.94
C LYS A 100 -10.47 -8.05 -11.40
N ASP A 101 -11.29 -7.52 -12.30
CA ASP A 101 -11.19 -7.77 -13.75
C ASP A 101 -10.18 -6.86 -14.46
N ARG A 102 -9.57 -5.94 -13.72
CA ARG A 102 -8.64 -4.93 -14.27
C ARG A 102 -7.24 -5.05 -13.69
N LEU A 103 -7.12 -5.41 -12.41
CA LEU A 103 -5.85 -5.60 -11.72
C LEU A 103 -5.34 -7.03 -11.94
N PHE A 104 -4.56 -7.21 -13.01
CA PHE A 104 -3.92 -8.48 -13.38
C PHE A 104 -4.91 -9.64 -13.45
N ARG A 105 -5.91 -9.56 -14.34
CA ARG A 105 -7.03 -10.52 -14.57
C ARG A 105 -6.70 -11.98 -14.24
N ASP A 106 -6.80 -12.34 -12.96
CA ASP A 106 -6.26 -13.56 -12.36
C ASP A 106 -4.99 -14.09 -13.08
N GLU A 107 -4.10 -13.16 -13.43
CA GLU A 107 -2.98 -13.44 -14.32
C GLU A 107 -2.08 -14.44 -13.62
N VAL A 108 -1.83 -15.51 -14.34
CA VAL A 108 -0.97 -16.58 -13.91
C VAL A 108 0.37 -16.35 -14.58
N SER A 109 1.42 -16.16 -13.78
CA SER A 109 2.77 -15.99 -14.31
C SER A 109 3.20 -17.20 -15.14
N LEU A 110 4.28 -17.07 -15.92
CA LEU A 110 4.90 -18.22 -16.60
C LEU A 110 5.25 -19.37 -15.63
N MET A 111 5.46 -19.05 -14.36
CA MET A 111 5.75 -20.00 -13.29
C MET A 111 4.50 -20.52 -12.57
N LYS A 112 3.31 -20.29 -13.15
CA LYS A 112 2.01 -20.78 -12.69
C LYS A 112 1.58 -20.33 -11.29
N TYR A 113 1.93 -19.10 -10.89
CA TYR A 113 1.45 -18.50 -9.65
C TYR A 113 0.58 -17.26 -9.90
N PRO A 114 -0.38 -16.96 -9.00
CA PRO A 114 -1.25 -15.78 -9.14
C PRO A 114 -0.46 -14.48 -8.87
N VAL A 115 -0.44 -13.58 -9.83
CA VAL A 115 0.42 -12.38 -9.85
C VAL A 115 -0.03 -11.32 -8.86
N PHE A 116 -1.33 -11.01 -8.81
CA PHE A 116 -1.87 -9.99 -7.90
C PHE A 116 -1.57 -10.26 -6.42
N PRO A 117 -1.99 -11.38 -5.80
CA PRO A 117 -1.80 -11.58 -4.36
C PRO A 117 -0.32 -11.58 -3.97
N PHE A 118 0.57 -12.02 -4.88
CA PHE A 118 2.01 -11.95 -4.71
C PHE A 118 2.52 -10.51 -4.62
N MET A 119 2.16 -9.65 -5.58
CA MET A 119 2.57 -8.24 -5.54
C MET A 119 1.89 -7.46 -4.42
N TRP A 120 0.63 -7.79 -4.12
CA TRP A 120 -0.15 -7.13 -3.07
C TRP A 120 0.48 -7.31 -1.69
N PHE A 121 0.84 -8.53 -1.30
CA PHE A 121 1.46 -8.72 0.02
C PHE A 121 2.85 -8.06 0.08
N LEU A 122 3.66 -8.13 -0.99
CA LEU A 122 4.97 -7.49 -1.04
C LEU A 122 4.86 -5.97 -0.88
N SER A 123 3.88 -5.37 -1.55
CA SER A 123 3.66 -3.92 -1.52
C SER A 123 3.14 -3.50 -0.15
N ILE A 124 2.00 -4.07 0.25
CA ILE A 124 1.23 -3.54 1.38
C ILE A 124 1.82 -3.95 2.71
N LEU A 125 2.28 -5.19 2.88
CA LEU A 125 2.84 -5.59 4.18
C LEU A 125 4.21 -4.97 4.47
N PHE A 126 4.78 -4.22 3.51
CA PHE A 126 6.08 -3.56 3.64
C PHE A 126 6.04 -2.03 3.51
N HIS A 127 5.01 -1.41 2.94
CA HIS A 127 5.06 0.02 2.59
C HIS A 127 5.45 0.95 3.76
N ASP A 128 4.97 0.65 4.97
CA ASP A 128 5.21 1.43 6.19
C ASP A 128 6.43 0.93 7.01
N TYR A 129 7.12 -0.12 6.56
CA TYR A 129 8.28 -0.69 7.28
C TYR A 129 9.49 0.23 7.34
N ALA A 130 9.52 1.33 6.60
CA ALA A 130 10.61 2.29 6.65
C ALA A 130 10.19 3.67 7.19
N MET A 131 9.07 3.74 7.91
CA MET A 131 8.56 4.99 8.46
C MET A 131 9.53 5.67 9.43
N ASN A 132 10.30 4.90 10.20
CA ASN A 132 11.36 5.43 11.08
C ASN A 132 12.41 6.26 10.31
N ILE A 133 12.64 5.96 9.03
CA ILE A 133 13.55 6.74 8.17
C ILE A 133 13.05 8.18 7.99
N GLU A 134 11.73 8.36 7.88
CA GLU A 134 11.12 9.68 7.78
C GLU A 134 10.95 10.37 9.14
N ASP A 135 10.62 9.61 10.19
CA ASP A 135 10.32 10.14 11.53
C ASP A 135 11.58 10.57 12.29
N GLU A 136 12.76 10.02 11.96
CA GLU A 136 14.05 10.39 12.56
C GLU A 136 15.00 11.10 11.57
N PRO A 137 14.64 12.29 11.05
CA PRO A 137 15.40 12.94 9.98
C PRO A 137 16.83 13.26 10.40
N PHE A 138 17.08 13.70 11.63
CA PHE A 138 18.44 14.07 12.07
C PHE A 138 19.44 12.91 11.99
N ARG A 139 19.00 11.68 12.30
CA ARG A 139 19.82 10.47 12.24
C ARG A 139 19.99 9.97 10.80
N ASN A 140 18.91 10.00 10.04
CA ASN A 140 18.86 9.32 8.76
C ASN A 140 19.30 10.21 7.59
N PHE A 141 19.16 11.53 7.70
CA PHE A 141 19.42 12.50 6.64
C PHE A 141 20.89 12.91 6.50
N ASN A 142 21.69 12.80 7.57
CA ASN A 142 23.06 13.31 7.56
C ASN A 142 23.91 12.59 6.50
N GLY A 143 24.61 13.39 5.68
CA GLY A 143 25.47 12.91 4.60
C GLY A 143 24.77 12.53 3.29
N ILE A 144 23.43 12.56 3.20
CA ILE A 144 22.69 12.22 1.99
C ILE A 144 22.34 13.49 1.20
N LYS A 145 22.80 13.63 -0.04
CA LYS A 145 22.49 14.77 -0.93
C LYS A 145 21.47 14.41 -2.00
N ASP A 146 21.51 13.19 -2.49
CA ASP A 146 20.68 12.66 -3.57
C ASP A 146 20.33 11.17 -3.33
N ILE A 147 19.65 10.56 -4.29
CA ILE A 147 19.29 9.14 -4.23
C ILE A 147 20.53 8.24 -4.26
N ASP A 148 21.62 8.64 -4.92
CA ASP A 148 22.82 7.80 -5.01
C ASP A 148 23.54 7.73 -3.64
N ASP A 149 23.60 8.84 -2.90
CA ASP A 149 24.06 8.85 -1.51
C ASP A 149 23.19 7.98 -0.60
N LEU A 150 21.87 8.04 -0.78
CA LEU A 150 20.91 7.21 -0.05
C LEU A 150 21.20 5.73 -0.31
N MET A 151 21.30 5.34 -1.59
CA MET A 151 21.56 3.97 -1.99
C MET A 151 22.90 3.45 -1.43
N ARG A 152 23.95 4.27 -1.47
CA ARG A 152 25.25 3.91 -0.89
C ARG A 152 25.17 3.71 0.63
N LYS A 153 24.46 4.58 1.35
CA LYS A 153 24.33 4.49 2.81
C LYS A 153 23.66 3.19 3.26
N TYR A 154 22.67 2.71 2.50
CA TYR A 154 21.86 1.54 2.86
C TYR A 154 22.24 0.26 2.08
N ASP A 155 23.40 0.27 1.40
CA ASP A 155 23.87 -0.82 0.55
C ASP A 155 22.79 -1.28 -0.45
N ILE A 156 22.20 -0.35 -1.19
CA ILE A 156 21.26 -0.65 -2.28
C ILE A 156 22.08 -0.80 -3.56
N GLN A 157 22.18 -2.02 -4.07
CA GLN A 157 23.01 -2.41 -5.22
C GLN A 157 22.16 -2.65 -6.47
N HIS A 158 20.90 -3.04 -6.31
CA HIS A 158 19.94 -3.20 -7.40
C HIS A 158 18.98 -2.01 -7.40
N ASN A 159 19.11 -1.18 -8.43
CA ASN A 159 18.38 0.07 -8.51
C ASN A 159 17.02 -0.12 -9.18
N LEU A 160 15.95 0.07 -8.42
CA LEU A 160 14.58 0.05 -8.95
C LEU A 160 14.39 1.06 -10.10
N LEU A 161 15.11 2.18 -10.08
CA LEU A 161 14.96 3.25 -11.06
C LEU A 161 15.58 2.92 -12.43
N ASP A 162 16.36 1.83 -12.52
CA ASP A 162 16.89 1.32 -13.78
C ASP A 162 15.89 0.38 -14.49
N GLU A 163 14.82 -0.04 -13.79
CA GLU A 163 13.76 -0.92 -14.31
C GLU A 163 12.71 -0.15 -15.14
N VAL A 164 13.18 0.69 -16.06
CA VAL A 164 12.39 1.68 -16.83
C VAL A 164 11.41 1.06 -17.84
N HIS A 165 11.49 -0.25 -18.07
CA HIS A 165 10.65 -0.95 -19.04
C HIS A 165 9.30 -1.38 -18.45
N ILE A 166 9.17 -1.36 -17.12
CA ILE A 166 8.01 -1.86 -16.37
C ILE A 166 6.99 -0.73 -16.13
N VAL A 167 7.45 0.51 -16.11
CA VAL A 167 6.64 1.71 -15.83
C VAL A 167 7.00 2.85 -16.78
N ASP A 168 6.16 3.88 -16.84
CA ASP A 168 6.42 5.04 -17.70
C ASP A 168 7.80 5.65 -17.42
N HIS A 169 8.58 5.91 -18.48
CA HIS A 169 9.93 6.48 -18.43
C HIS A 169 10.05 7.80 -17.66
N PHE A 170 8.94 8.54 -17.49
CA PHE A 170 8.91 9.75 -16.66
C PHE A 170 8.99 9.44 -15.15
N LEU A 171 8.49 8.28 -14.71
CA LEU A 171 8.31 7.96 -13.30
C LEU A 171 9.65 7.89 -12.51
N PRO A 172 10.73 7.26 -13.03
CA PRO A 172 12.02 7.28 -12.34
C PRO A 172 12.60 8.68 -12.14
N LYS A 173 12.43 9.58 -13.14
CA LYS A 173 12.86 10.98 -13.03
C LYS A 173 12.05 11.68 -11.94
N THR A 174 10.74 11.45 -11.92
CA THR A 174 9.83 12.05 -10.93
C THR A 174 10.13 11.60 -9.51
N ILE A 175 10.46 10.32 -9.30
CA ILE A 175 10.91 9.82 -7.99
C ILE A 175 12.19 10.53 -7.53
N LYS A 176 13.20 10.66 -8.40
CA LYS A 176 14.45 11.37 -8.09
C LYS A 176 14.19 12.82 -7.71
N ASN A 177 13.38 13.51 -8.50
CA ASN A 177 13.03 14.91 -8.29
C ASN A 177 12.21 15.11 -7.02
N TYR A 178 11.27 14.19 -6.74
CA TYR A 178 10.43 14.24 -5.55
C TYR A 178 11.23 13.96 -4.28
N PHE A 179 12.19 13.03 -4.34
CA PHE A 179 13.17 12.82 -3.28
C PHE A 179 13.92 14.12 -2.95
N LEU A 180 14.45 14.80 -3.97
CA LEU A 180 15.15 16.08 -3.78
C LEU A 180 14.22 17.13 -3.18
N TYR A 181 13.00 17.27 -3.69
CA TYR A 181 12.00 18.18 -3.13
C TYR A 181 11.75 17.92 -1.64
N ARG A 182 11.42 16.68 -1.25
CA ARG A 182 11.17 16.31 0.16
C ARG A 182 12.40 16.54 1.03
N ARG A 183 13.57 16.29 0.46
CA ARG A 183 14.84 16.53 1.11
C ARG A 183 15.05 18.03 1.41
N PHE A 184 14.79 18.91 0.46
CA PHE A 184 15.04 20.35 0.62
C PHE A 184 13.92 21.06 1.38
N SER A 185 12.66 20.82 1.01
CA SER A 185 11.50 21.54 1.55
C SER A 185 11.09 21.01 2.94
N SER A 186 11.22 19.70 3.18
CA SER A 186 10.77 19.07 4.44
C SER A 186 11.91 18.51 5.30
N LYS A 187 13.16 18.53 4.82
CA LYS A 187 14.33 17.94 5.50
C LYS A 187 14.12 16.46 5.86
N LYS A 188 13.42 15.74 4.99
CA LYS A 188 13.01 14.35 5.20
C LYS A 188 13.42 13.49 4.01
N ILE A 189 13.65 12.21 4.30
CA ILE A 189 13.64 11.15 3.30
C ILE A 189 12.22 10.61 3.30
N ASP A 190 11.55 10.64 2.15
CA ASP A 190 10.22 10.06 2.04
C ASP A 190 10.31 8.54 2.24
N HIS A 191 9.57 8.03 3.22
CA HIS A 191 9.63 6.61 3.58
C HIS A 191 9.14 5.71 2.43
N GLY A 192 8.19 6.15 1.60
CA GLY A 192 7.69 5.40 0.46
C GLY A 192 8.76 5.24 -0.60
N VAL A 193 9.40 6.35 -1.00
CA VAL A 193 10.54 6.32 -1.94
C VAL A 193 11.63 5.39 -1.44
N PHE A 194 12.05 5.54 -0.18
CA PHE A 194 13.10 4.68 0.38
C PHE A 194 12.67 3.21 0.49
N ALA A 195 11.46 2.92 1.00
CA ALA A 195 10.94 1.57 1.15
C ALA A 195 10.85 0.83 -0.19
N GLY A 196 10.43 1.51 -1.26
CA GLY A 196 10.42 0.94 -2.60
C GLY A 196 11.82 0.54 -3.08
N LEU A 197 12.78 1.48 -3.03
CA LEU A 197 14.17 1.22 -3.43
C LEU A 197 14.78 0.06 -2.63
N TYR A 198 14.59 0.10 -1.31
CA TYR A 198 15.14 -0.88 -0.39
C TYR A 198 14.52 -2.26 -0.59
N LEU A 199 13.19 -2.36 -0.70
CA LEU A 199 12.49 -3.62 -0.88
C LEU A 199 12.95 -4.33 -2.16
N PHE A 200 13.01 -3.60 -3.28
CA PHE A 200 13.45 -4.15 -4.55
C PHE A 200 14.85 -4.77 -4.43
N ASP A 201 15.81 -4.03 -3.88
CA ASP A 201 17.17 -4.52 -3.70
C ASP A 201 17.24 -5.78 -2.85
N ARG A 202 16.58 -5.77 -1.69
CA ARG A 202 16.60 -6.93 -0.79
C ARG A 202 15.95 -8.15 -1.44
N LEU A 203 14.84 -7.98 -2.16
CA LEU A 203 14.19 -9.07 -2.88
C LEU A 203 15.09 -9.67 -3.97
N VAL A 204 15.75 -8.83 -4.75
CA VAL A 204 16.71 -9.28 -5.78
C VAL A 204 17.89 -10.02 -5.16
N LYS A 205 18.49 -9.49 -4.08
CA LYS A 205 19.58 -10.15 -3.35
C LYS A 205 19.16 -11.51 -2.80
N ILE A 206 17.99 -11.60 -2.16
CA ILE A 206 17.46 -12.87 -1.63
C ILE A 206 17.24 -13.87 -2.76
N ARG A 207 16.62 -13.43 -3.87
CA ARG A 207 16.37 -14.29 -5.03
C ARG A 207 17.67 -14.83 -5.63
N ARG A 208 18.66 -13.97 -5.87
CA ARG A 208 19.97 -14.36 -6.41
C ARG A 208 20.69 -15.35 -5.50
N ALA A 209 20.67 -15.11 -4.19
CA ALA A 209 21.26 -16.03 -3.21
C ALA A 209 20.56 -17.42 -3.19
N LYS A 210 19.32 -17.49 -3.65
CA LYS A 210 18.49 -18.71 -3.65
C LYS A 210 18.21 -19.28 -5.04
N GLU A 211 18.82 -18.73 -6.09
CA GLU A 211 18.56 -19.09 -7.49
C GLU A 211 18.76 -20.59 -7.77
N PHE A 212 19.73 -21.21 -7.11
CA PHE A 212 20.03 -22.64 -7.21
C PHE A 212 19.54 -23.47 -6.01
N SER A 213 18.74 -22.87 -5.12
CA SER A 213 18.19 -23.61 -3.99
C SER A 213 17.09 -24.57 -4.47
N HIS A 214 17.14 -25.81 -3.97
CA HIS A 214 16.08 -26.78 -4.18
C HIS A 214 15.09 -26.71 -3.02
N GLY A 215 13.83 -26.39 -3.31
CA GLY A 215 12.77 -26.27 -2.31
C GLY A 215 11.42 -25.98 -2.95
N GLU A 216 10.39 -25.82 -2.11
CA GLU A 216 9.00 -25.60 -2.55
C GLU A 216 8.77 -24.20 -3.13
N LEU A 217 9.66 -23.24 -2.81
CA LEU A 217 9.59 -21.87 -3.30
C LEU A 217 10.38 -21.71 -4.59
N SER A 218 9.79 -21.00 -5.55
CA SER A 218 10.48 -20.59 -6.78
C SER A 218 11.33 -19.34 -6.55
N TRP A 219 12.52 -19.31 -7.15
CA TRP A 219 13.46 -18.18 -7.16
C TRP A 219 13.87 -17.76 -8.57
N HIS A 220 13.01 -18.06 -9.55
CA HIS A 220 13.25 -17.77 -10.95
C HIS A 220 13.42 -16.25 -11.20
N LYS A 221 14.29 -15.88 -12.16
CA LYS A 221 14.58 -14.47 -12.49
C LYS A 221 13.34 -13.64 -12.84
N SER A 222 12.32 -14.26 -13.42
CA SER A 222 11.05 -13.59 -13.77
C SER A 222 10.30 -13.02 -12.56
N LEU A 223 10.72 -13.29 -11.33
CA LEU A 223 10.17 -12.64 -10.14
C LEU A 223 10.62 -11.17 -10.03
N GLU A 224 11.77 -10.80 -10.60
CA GLU A 224 12.33 -9.44 -10.49
C GLU A 224 11.39 -8.38 -11.08
N GLU A 225 10.65 -8.71 -12.15
CA GLU A 225 9.65 -7.80 -12.74
C GLU A 225 8.49 -7.50 -11.77
N ASN A 226 7.96 -8.53 -11.11
CA ASN A 226 6.92 -8.37 -10.10
C ASN A 226 7.44 -7.70 -8.82
N TYR A 227 8.71 -7.89 -8.48
CA TYR A 227 9.37 -7.15 -7.38
C TYR A 227 9.44 -5.67 -7.70
N ALA A 228 9.86 -5.32 -8.93
CA ALA A 228 9.95 -3.93 -9.37
C ALA A 228 8.57 -3.28 -9.37
N PHE A 229 7.54 -3.96 -9.88
CA PHE A 229 6.19 -3.41 -9.92
C PHE A 229 5.62 -3.14 -8.52
N ALA A 230 5.77 -4.09 -7.58
CA ALA A 230 5.37 -3.92 -6.18
C ALA A 230 6.15 -2.78 -5.49
N ALA A 231 7.47 -2.76 -5.66
CA ALA A 231 8.34 -1.73 -5.10
C ALA A 231 8.07 -0.34 -5.69
N MET A 232 7.69 -0.26 -6.97
CA MET A 232 7.34 1.00 -7.62
C MET A 232 6.03 1.57 -7.09
N ALA A 233 5.03 0.72 -6.83
CA ALA A 233 3.80 1.16 -6.17
C ALA A 233 4.11 1.74 -4.77
N ILE A 234 5.01 1.11 -4.00
CA ILE A 234 5.50 1.69 -2.74
C ILE A 234 6.27 3.00 -2.97
N ALA A 235 7.17 3.09 -3.94
CA ALA A 235 7.91 4.33 -4.17
C ALA A 235 7.00 5.52 -4.52
N CYS A 236 5.85 5.25 -5.13
CA CYS A 236 4.94 6.29 -5.63
C CYS A 236 3.77 6.63 -4.69
N HIS A 237 3.45 5.79 -3.70
CA HIS A 237 2.23 5.98 -2.89
C HIS A 237 2.18 7.27 -2.07
N ASN A 238 3.34 7.91 -1.83
CA ASN A 238 3.44 9.21 -1.17
C ASN A 238 4.00 10.33 -2.07
N ILE A 239 3.93 10.15 -3.39
CA ILE A 239 4.19 11.21 -4.36
C ILE A 239 2.89 11.98 -4.59
N TRP A 240 2.78 13.13 -3.92
CA TRP A 240 1.57 13.95 -3.89
C TRP A 240 1.58 15.01 -4.99
N THR A 241 0.38 15.31 -5.50
CA THR A 241 0.16 16.40 -6.44
C THR A 241 0.01 17.73 -5.73
N THR A 242 0.15 18.82 -6.48
CA THR A 242 -0.14 20.17 -5.98
C THR A 242 -1.03 20.94 -6.96
N GLN A 243 -1.73 21.97 -6.49
CA GLN A 243 -2.60 22.80 -7.33
C GLN A 243 -1.83 23.98 -7.92
N THR A 244 -2.21 24.39 -9.14
CA THR A 244 -1.78 25.68 -9.70
C THR A 244 -2.22 26.82 -8.77
N GLY A 245 -1.32 27.75 -8.46
CA GLY A 245 -1.52 28.84 -7.51
C GLY A 245 -1.33 28.47 -6.04
N SER A 246 -1.02 27.21 -5.74
CA SER A 246 -0.74 26.80 -4.34
C SER A 246 0.60 27.34 -3.85
N PRO A 247 0.80 27.45 -2.52
CA PRO A 247 2.10 27.83 -1.95
C PRO A 247 3.27 26.91 -2.35
N TYR A 248 2.97 25.65 -2.72
CA TYR A 248 3.97 24.64 -3.07
C TYR A 248 4.35 24.65 -4.56
N GLU A 249 3.61 25.36 -5.42
CA GLU A 249 3.83 25.34 -6.87
C GLU A 249 5.26 25.75 -7.24
N SER A 250 5.78 26.81 -6.61
CA SER A 250 7.14 27.31 -6.89
C SER A 250 8.22 26.28 -6.58
N ASP A 251 8.08 25.53 -5.49
CA ASP A 251 8.98 24.43 -5.13
C ASP A 251 8.86 23.29 -6.14
N TYR A 252 7.63 22.90 -6.53
CA TYR A 252 7.44 21.85 -7.53
C TYR A 252 8.09 22.23 -8.87
N ILE A 253 7.95 23.48 -9.33
CA ILE A 253 8.62 23.96 -10.54
C ILE A 253 10.14 23.91 -10.38
N LYS A 254 10.67 24.40 -9.25
CA LYS A 254 12.10 24.43 -8.93
C LYS A 254 12.74 23.04 -8.95
N PHE A 255 12.02 22.01 -8.49
CA PHE A 255 12.47 20.62 -8.50
C PHE A 255 12.04 19.85 -9.74
N GLU A 256 11.59 20.52 -10.80
CA GLU A 256 11.16 19.91 -12.06
C GLU A 256 10.00 18.89 -11.92
N LEU A 257 9.09 19.11 -10.97
CA LEU A 257 7.89 18.31 -10.69
C LEU A 257 6.64 18.86 -11.39
N ASN A 258 6.81 19.51 -12.54
CA ASN A 258 5.74 20.21 -13.28
C ASN A 258 4.55 19.30 -13.63
N GLU A 259 4.81 18.01 -13.85
CA GLU A 259 3.79 17.02 -14.17
C GLU A 259 2.88 16.70 -12.98
N LEU A 260 3.32 16.91 -11.74
CA LEU A 260 2.52 16.71 -10.52
C LEU A 260 1.62 17.92 -10.20
N ILE A 261 1.65 18.97 -11.02
CA ILE A 261 0.84 20.18 -10.83
C ILE A 261 -0.50 20.01 -11.56
N ILE A 262 -1.60 20.10 -10.83
CA ILE A 262 -2.98 20.02 -11.36
C ILE A 262 -3.30 21.34 -12.10
N PRO A 263 -3.91 21.30 -13.30
CA PRO A 263 -4.58 20.15 -13.93
C PRO A 263 -3.72 19.32 -14.92
N LYS A 264 -2.41 19.54 -14.98
CA LYS A 264 -1.53 18.82 -15.93
C LYS A 264 -1.35 17.35 -15.55
N PHE A 265 -1.43 17.03 -14.25
CA PHE A 265 -1.26 15.67 -13.76
C PHE A 265 -2.33 14.72 -14.32
N LYS A 266 -1.87 13.62 -14.93
CA LYS A 266 -2.74 12.49 -15.30
C LYS A 266 -3.02 11.69 -14.02
N LYS A 267 -4.24 11.83 -13.50
CA LYS A 267 -4.71 11.08 -12.33
C LYS A 267 -4.40 9.59 -12.43
N ILE A 268 -4.01 8.99 -11.31
CA ILE A 268 -3.83 7.55 -11.19
C ILE A 268 -5.21 6.89 -11.26
N SER A 269 -5.35 5.88 -12.09
CA SER A 269 -6.58 5.13 -12.34
C SER A 269 -6.31 3.63 -12.40
N VAL A 270 -7.39 2.86 -12.38
CA VAL A 270 -7.36 1.41 -12.63
C VAL A 270 -6.69 1.09 -13.99
N SER A 271 -6.78 1.98 -14.97
CA SER A 271 -6.32 1.71 -16.33
C SER A 271 -4.85 2.08 -16.59
N ASN A 272 -4.24 2.95 -15.76
CA ASN A 272 -2.83 3.35 -15.95
C ASN A 272 -1.86 2.77 -14.92
N PHE A 273 -2.28 2.62 -13.66
CA PHE A 273 -1.44 2.09 -12.59
C PHE A 273 -2.33 1.42 -11.53
N PRO A 274 -2.95 0.27 -11.85
CA PRO A 274 -4.02 -0.32 -11.04
C PRO A 274 -3.60 -0.67 -9.61
N LEU A 275 -2.36 -1.12 -9.40
CA LEU A 275 -1.87 -1.46 -8.05
C LEU A 275 -1.73 -0.22 -7.18
N LEU A 276 -1.13 0.85 -7.72
CA LEU A 276 -1.03 2.14 -7.02
C LEU A 276 -2.40 2.78 -6.81
N PHE A 277 -3.33 2.63 -7.77
CA PHE A 277 -4.69 3.11 -7.61
C PHE A 277 -5.41 2.44 -6.43
N LEU A 278 -5.40 1.10 -6.37
CA LEU A 278 -6.00 0.36 -5.26
C LEU A 278 -5.32 0.72 -3.94
N PHE A 279 -3.98 0.71 -3.91
CA PHE A 279 -3.21 1.04 -2.73
C PHE A 279 -3.50 2.46 -2.23
N GLY A 280 -3.47 3.46 -3.13
CA GLY A 280 -3.76 4.84 -2.79
C GLY A 280 -5.15 5.05 -2.21
N ILE A 281 -6.17 4.32 -2.69
CA ILE A 281 -7.52 4.35 -2.09
C ILE A 281 -7.44 3.86 -0.65
N VAL A 282 -6.98 2.63 -0.44
CA VAL A 282 -7.11 1.98 0.87
C VAL A 282 -6.21 2.60 1.93
N ASP A 283 -5.02 3.07 1.57
CA ASP A 283 -4.15 3.75 2.53
C ASP A 283 -4.67 5.14 2.92
N THR A 284 -5.29 5.88 1.99
CA THR A 284 -5.78 7.23 2.27
C THR A 284 -6.97 7.24 3.21
N ILE A 285 -7.91 6.30 3.02
CA ILE A 285 -9.17 6.24 3.77
C ILE A 285 -9.24 5.08 4.76
N ASP A 286 -8.13 4.43 5.09
CA ASP A 286 -8.11 3.36 6.08
C ASP A 286 -8.71 3.87 7.42
N PRO A 287 -9.82 3.27 7.89
CA PRO A 287 -10.45 3.76 9.11
C PRO A 287 -9.56 3.69 10.35
N ILE A 288 -8.69 2.67 10.44
CA ILE A 288 -7.80 2.52 11.60
C ILE A 288 -6.82 3.70 11.68
N LYS A 289 -6.14 4.02 10.56
CA LYS A 289 -5.26 5.20 10.46
C LYS A 289 -5.95 6.51 10.86
N ILE A 290 -7.21 6.67 10.48
CA ILE A 290 -7.97 7.90 10.73
C ILE A 290 -8.41 8.00 12.20
N TYR A 291 -9.11 6.98 12.70
CA TYR A 291 -9.80 7.06 13.99
C TYR A 291 -8.93 6.66 15.19
N THR A 292 -7.84 5.91 15.00
CA THR A 292 -6.87 5.67 16.10
C THR A 292 -6.22 6.98 16.55
N ARG A 293 -5.98 7.93 15.62
CA ARG A 293 -5.51 9.28 15.95
C ARG A 293 -6.55 10.11 16.74
N LEU A 294 -7.80 9.69 16.72
CA LEU A 294 -8.91 10.29 17.47
C LEU A 294 -9.20 9.54 18.78
N GLY A 295 -8.38 8.54 19.13
CA GLY A 295 -8.45 7.83 20.41
C GLY A 295 -9.32 6.56 20.39
N HIS A 296 -9.81 6.12 19.23
CA HIS A 296 -10.61 4.90 19.12
C HIS A 296 -9.74 3.65 18.95
N SER A 297 -10.20 2.53 19.51
CA SER A 297 -9.52 1.24 19.36
C SER A 297 -9.80 0.60 18.00
N PRO A 298 -8.86 -0.17 17.41
CA PRO A 298 -9.10 -0.90 16.16
C PRO A 298 -10.41 -1.71 16.12
N SER A 299 -10.73 -2.43 17.19
CA SER A 299 -11.98 -3.19 17.28
C SER A 299 -13.23 -2.31 17.24
N GLU A 300 -13.21 -1.17 17.94
CA GLU A 300 -14.31 -0.21 17.95
C GLU A 300 -14.51 0.38 16.55
N ILE A 301 -13.42 0.82 15.92
CA ILE A 301 -13.42 1.44 14.59
C ILE A 301 -14.06 0.51 13.56
N LEU A 302 -13.57 -0.73 13.47
CA LEU A 302 -14.02 -1.68 12.46
C LEU A 302 -15.44 -2.23 12.73
N SER A 303 -15.92 -2.19 13.97
CA SER A 303 -17.29 -2.58 14.31
C SER A 303 -18.31 -1.45 14.13
N CYS A 304 -17.87 -0.19 14.21
CA CYS A 304 -18.74 0.98 14.08
C CYS A 304 -18.90 1.48 12.64
N LEU A 305 -18.16 0.90 11.69
CA LEU A 305 -18.24 1.25 10.28
C LEU A 305 -18.69 0.04 9.46
N ASP A 306 -19.65 0.31 8.60
CA ASP A 306 -20.15 -0.63 7.61
C ASP A 306 -19.57 -0.33 6.23
N ILE A 307 -19.42 -1.37 5.43
CA ILE A 307 -19.01 -1.31 4.03
C ILE A 307 -19.99 -2.07 3.13
N SER A 308 -20.26 -1.50 1.96
CA SER A 308 -20.96 -2.17 0.87
C SER A 308 -20.31 -1.82 -0.48
N PHE A 309 -20.58 -2.64 -1.49
CA PHE A 309 -19.91 -2.57 -2.79
C PHE A 309 -20.93 -2.59 -3.92
N THR A 310 -20.60 -1.89 -5.00
CA THR A 310 -21.18 -2.12 -6.32
C THR A 310 -20.04 -2.46 -7.28
N GLU A 311 -20.36 -2.81 -8.53
CA GLU A 311 -19.32 -3.07 -9.53
C GLU A 311 -18.32 -1.91 -9.65
N LYS A 312 -18.75 -0.65 -9.56
CA LYS A 312 -17.92 0.53 -9.83
C LYS A 312 -17.67 1.43 -8.64
N SER A 313 -18.11 1.04 -7.45
CA SER A 313 -17.99 1.88 -6.26
C SER A 313 -18.01 1.07 -4.98
N PHE A 314 -17.69 1.74 -3.88
CA PHE A 314 -17.98 1.24 -2.55
C PHE A 314 -18.50 2.38 -1.67
N ILE A 315 -19.23 2.00 -0.63
CA ILE A 315 -19.84 2.92 0.33
C ILE A 315 -19.33 2.55 1.72
N ILE A 316 -18.75 3.52 2.42
CA ILE A 316 -18.48 3.42 3.85
C ILE A 316 -19.57 4.22 4.57
N SER A 317 -20.03 3.72 5.70
CA SER A 317 -21.04 4.42 6.49
C SER A 317 -20.96 4.07 7.97
N ASN A 318 -21.54 4.93 8.81
CA ASN A 318 -21.74 4.60 10.21
C ASN A 318 -22.69 3.39 10.36
N ALA A 319 -22.33 2.48 11.27
CA ALA A 319 -23.25 1.47 11.79
C ALA A 319 -24.32 2.14 12.66
N VAL A 320 -25.46 1.46 12.89
CA VAL A 320 -26.65 2.00 13.58
C VAL A 320 -26.33 2.65 14.94
N ASN A 321 -25.34 2.14 15.67
CA ASN A 321 -24.93 2.63 16.98
C ASN A 321 -23.49 3.18 16.98
N SER A 322 -22.99 3.63 15.83
CA SER A 322 -21.66 4.21 15.72
C SER A 322 -21.57 5.52 16.52
N ASN A 323 -20.49 5.66 17.27
CA ASN A 323 -20.10 6.89 17.95
C ASN A 323 -19.02 7.68 17.19
N LEU A 324 -18.63 7.20 15.99
CA LEU A 324 -17.54 7.80 15.22
C LEU A 324 -18.00 9.07 14.52
N ASN A 325 -17.19 10.13 14.62
CA ASN A 325 -17.43 11.36 13.87
C ASN A 325 -17.05 11.16 12.39
N PHE A 326 -18.07 10.90 11.58
CA PHE A 326 -17.91 10.55 10.17
C PHE A 326 -17.22 11.65 9.32
N LYS A 327 -17.21 12.91 9.79
CA LYS A 327 -16.46 14.01 9.16
C LYS A 327 -14.96 13.73 9.03
N ALA A 328 -14.39 12.85 9.87
CA ALA A 328 -12.99 12.46 9.75
C ALA A 328 -12.70 11.73 8.43
N LEU A 329 -13.61 10.84 8.00
CA LEU A 329 -13.53 10.17 6.69
C LEU A 329 -13.74 11.14 5.53
N HIS A 330 -14.66 12.10 5.67
CA HIS A 330 -14.84 13.14 4.65
C HIS A 330 -13.57 13.93 4.41
N LYS A 331 -12.90 14.37 5.48
CA LYS A 331 -11.64 15.10 5.36
C LYS A 331 -10.52 14.24 4.74
N ALA A 332 -10.48 12.94 5.07
CA ALA A 332 -9.49 12.05 4.49
C ALA A 332 -9.70 11.86 2.98
N SER A 333 -10.95 11.78 2.51
CA SER A 333 -11.26 11.57 1.10
C SER A 333 -10.91 12.77 0.21
N GLU A 334 -10.78 13.97 0.77
CA GLU A 334 -10.29 15.16 0.04
C GLU A 334 -8.90 14.95 -0.57
N ASN A 335 -8.07 14.07 0.01
CA ASN A 335 -6.72 13.77 -0.48
C ASN A 335 -6.73 13.01 -1.83
N PHE A 336 -7.88 12.51 -2.28
CA PHE A 336 -8.00 11.96 -3.64
C PHE A 336 -8.05 13.04 -4.71
N ASN A 337 -8.43 14.27 -4.36
CA ASN A 337 -8.71 15.32 -5.32
C ASN A 337 -7.48 15.68 -6.13
N GLY A 338 -7.54 15.35 -7.43
CA GLY A 338 -6.44 15.62 -8.35
C GLY A 338 -5.30 14.61 -8.31
N TRP A 339 -5.40 13.57 -7.48
CA TRP A 339 -4.44 12.47 -7.41
C TRP A 339 -5.02 11.18 -8.01
N LEU A 340 -6.16 10.72 -7.49
CA LEU A 340 -6.82 9.50 -7.97
C LEU A 340 -8.02 9.81 -8.87
N ALA A 341 -8.26 8.94 -9.84
CA ALA A 341 -9.40 8.96 -10.74
C ALA A 341 -10.65 8.36 -10.04
N VAL A 342 -11.16 9.09 -9.05
CA VAL A 342 -12.39 8.75 -8.33
C VAL A 342 -13.36 9.92 -8.29
N SER A 343 -14.64 9.60 -8.18
CA SER A 343 -15.71 10.54 -7.82
C SER A 343 -16.09 10.30 -6.36
N ILE A 344 -16.38 11.36 -5.61
CA ILE A 344 -16.68 11.29 -4.18
C ILE A 344 -18.05 11.90 -3.95
N THR A 345 -18.95 11.16 -3.32
CA THR A 345 -20.22 11.67 -2.82
C THR A 345 -20.24 11.56 -1.30
N ILE A 346 -20.50 12.69 -0.65
CA ILE A 346 -20.53 12.83 0.82
C ILE A 346 -21.97 13.07 1.27
N GLN A 347 -22.39 12.34 2.30
CA GLN A 347 -23.61 12.56 3.08
C GLN A 347 -23.26 12.51 4.57
N ASP A 348 -24.16 12.90 5.47
CA ASP A 348 -23.83 13.08 6.89
C ASP A 348 -23.13 11.87 7.54
N ASP A 349 -23.59 10.65 7.20
CA ASP A 349 -23.08 9.39 7.76
C ASP A 349 -22.53 8.42 6.71
N ASN A 350 -22.41 8.85 5.43
CA ASN A 350 -22.02 7.97 4.32
C ASN A 350 -20.99 8.65 3.40
N LEU A 351 -20.03 7.86 2.93
CA LEU A 351 -19.03 8.22 1.94
C LEU A 351 -19.08 7.21 0.79
N THR A 352 -19.47 7.66 -0.40
CA THR A 352 -19.41 6.85 -1.62
C THR A 352 -18.19 7.25 -2.45
N ILE A 353 -17.39 6.26 -2.84
CA ILE A 353 -16.24 6.43 -3.73
C ILE A 353 -16.49 5.61 -4.99
N GLU A 354 -16.62 6.30 -6.12
CA GLU A 354 -16.85 5.69 -7.43
C GLU A 354 -15.57 5.75 -8.28
N PHE A 355 -15.26 4.66 -8.98
CA PHE A 355 -14.08 4.56 -9.82
C PHE A 355 -14.36 5.18 -11.20
N ILE A 356 -13.50 6.12 -11.62
CA ILE A 356 -13.61 6.75 -12.94
C ILE A 356 -12.78 5.93 -13.94
N ASP A 357 -13.46 5.17 -14.79
CA ASP A 357 -12.86 4.45 -15.93
C ASP A 357 -12.73 5.43 -17.11
N LYS A 358 -11.55 6.06 -17.25
CA LYS A 358 -11.21 6.95 -18.38
C LYS A 358 -9.90 6.53 -19.01
#